data_AF-A0A699RZF3-F1
#
_entry.id   AF-A0A699RZF3-F1
#
_cell.length_a   1.000
_cell.length_b   1.000
_cell.length_c   1.000
_cell.angle_alpha   90.00
_cell.angle_beta   90.00
_cell.angle_gamma   90.00
#
_symmetry.space_group_name_H-M   'P 1'
#
loop_
_entity.id
_entity.type
_entity.pdbx_description
1 polymer ?
#
loop_
_entity_poly.entity_id
_entity_poly.type
_entity_poly.pdbx_seq_one_letter_code
_entity_poly.pdbx_strand_id
1 'polypeptide(L)'
;VDDCTVLRRIELKNNLLKLTEMEAKDTIQKSKVKWAVEGDEISKFFHGIINRRRSQLAIRGVFVDGIWRSDPVRIKNAFFDHFEARFKKPADQRFKLNFQFHKILLKDQADDLERGVFRDEIKRTVWNCGDNKSPGPDGFCEGIRFGQMGLFN
;
A
#
# COMPACT_ATOMS: atom_id res chain seq x y z
N VAL A 1 0.81 8.14 -66.01
CA VAL A 1 1.14 7.01 -65.11
C VAL A 1 0.21 5.87 -65.52
N ASP A 2 0.77 4.70 -65.82
CA ASP A 2 0.01 3.56 -66.36
C ASP A 2 -0.95 3.00 -65.30
N ASP A 3 -2.21 2.78 -65.67
CA ASP A 3 -3.29 2.42 -64.74
C ASP A 3 -3.01 1.08 -64.02
N CYS A 4 -2.31 0.18 -64.72
CA CYS A 4 -1.83 -1.10 -64.19
C CYS A 4 -0.84 -0.92 -63.02
N THR A 5 0.02 0.11 -63.07
CA THR A 5 0.98 0.40 -62.00
C THR A 5 0.30 0.95 -60.73
N VAL A 6 -0.80 1.69 -60.89
CA VAL A 6 -1.59 2.22 -59.76
C VAL A 6 -2.34 1.09 -59.06
N LEU A 7 -2.97 0.19 -59.82
CA LEU A 7 -3.66 -0.99 -59.29
C LEU A 7 -2.71 -1.91 -58.52
N ARG A 8 -1.52 -2.18 -59.08
CA ARG A 8 -0.49 -3.00 -58.43
C ARG A 8 -0.05 -2.41 -57.09
N ARG A 9 0.05 -1.09 -57.00
CA ARG A 9 0.46 -0.39 -55.77
C ARG A 9 -0.60 -0.46 -54.68
N ILE A 10 -1.88 -0.41 -55.05
CA ILE A 10 -3.00 -0.57 -54.11
C ILE A 10 -3.05 -2.01 -53.59
N GLU A 11 -2.87 -3.00 -54.46
CA GLU A 11 -2.82 -4.42 -54.09
C GLU A 11 -1.70 -4.71 -53.08
N LEU A 12 -0.48 -4.21 -53.35
CA LEU A 12 0.67 -4.36 -52.46
C LEU A 12 0.42 -3.68 -51.09
N LYS A 13 -0.19 -2.50 -51.07
CA LYS A 13 -0.58 -1.83 -49.81
C LYS A 13 -1.57 -2.66 -49.00
N ASN A 14 -2.58 -3.22 -49.65
CA ASN A 14 -3.58 -4.06 -48.98
C ASN A 14 -2.97 -5.34 -48.42
N ASN A 15 -2.06 -5.96 -49.15
CA ASN A 15 -1.32 -7.14 -48.68
C ASN A 15 -0.41 -6.80 -47.50
N LEU A 16 0.27 -5.64 -47.54
CA LEU A 16 1.08 -5.17 -46.42
C LEU A 16 0.22 -4.94 -45.17
N LEU A 17 -0.93 -4.28 -45.29
CA LEU A 17 -1.85 -4.07 -44.17
C LEU A 17 -2.30 -5.40 -43.56
N LYS A 18 -2.70 -6.37 -44.39
CA LYS A 18 -3.07 -7.72 -43.93
C LYS A 18 -1.93 -8.42 -43.19
N LEU A 19 -0.70 -8.34 -43.70
CA LEU A 19 0.47 -8.92 -43.04
C LEU A 19 0.70 -8.28 -41.67
N THR A 20 0.66 -6.95 -41.58
CA THR A 20 0.82 -6.24 -40.30
C THR A 20 -0.27 -6.58 -39.28
N GLU A 21 -1.51 -6.76 -39.73
CA GLU A 21 -2.60 -7.21 -38.85
C GLU A 21 -2.38 -8.62 -38.33
N MET A 22 -1.88 -9.54 -39.16
CA MET A 22 -1.58 -10.91 -38.74
C MET A 22 -0.42 -10.94 -37.74
N GLU A 23 0.64 -10.16 -37.97
CA GLU A 23 1.77 -10.04 -37.04
C GLU A 23 1.33 -9.46 -35.69
N ALA A 24 0.45 -8.45 -35.69
CA ALA A 24 -0.11 -7.90 -34.47
C ALA A 24 -0.92 -8.96 -33.70
N LYS A 25 -1.77 -9.73 -34.39
CA LYS A 25 -2.55 -10.82 -33.79
C LYS A 25 -1.67 -11.92 -33.21
N ASP A 26 -0.63 -12.32 -33.93
CA ASP A 26 0.34 -13.33 -33.48
C ASP A 26 1.11 -12.87 -32.24
N THR A 27 1.54 -11.60 -32.23
CA THR A 27 2.24 -11.01 -31.08
C THR A 27 1.35 -11.00 -29.84
N ILE A 28 0.09 -10.56 -29.97
CA ILE A 28 -0.88 -10.57 -28.87
C ILE A 28 -1.09 -11.99 -28.35
N GLN A 29 -1.23 -12.97 -29.24
CA GLN A 29 -1.43 -14.36 -28.86
C GLN A 29 -0.21 -14.93 -28.11
N LYS A 30 1.01 -14.68 -28.62
CA LYS A 30 2.27 -15.06 -27.96
C LYS A 30 2.39 -14.43 -26.58
N SER A 31 2.06 -13.15 -26.43
CA SER A 31 2.05 -12.46 -25.14
C SER A 31 1.04 -13.08 -24.16
N LYS A 32 -0.16 -13.45 -24.61
CA LYS A 32 -1.17 -14.12 -23.76
C LYS A 32 -0.71 -15.49 -23.29
N VAL A 33 -0.14 -16.30 -24.18
CA VAL A 33 0.41 -17.63 -23.82
C VAL A 33 1.56 -17.48 -22.84
N LYS A 34 2.48 -16.55 -23.10
CA LYS A 34 3.60 -16.24 -22.20
C LYS A 34 3.10 -15.80 -20.82
N TRP A 35 2.13 -14.90 -20.77
CA TRP A 35 1.54 -14.44 -19.50
C TRP A 35 0.81 -15.57 -18.76
N ALA A 36 0.10 -16.45 -19.47
CA ALA A 36 -0.59 -17.58 -18.84
C ALA A 36 0.40 -18.55 -18.14
N VAL A 37 1.58 -18.76 -18.71
CA VAL A 37 2.63 -19.60 -18.13
C VAL A 37 3.38 -18.86 -17.02
N GLU A 38 3.91 -17.67 -17.32
CA GLU A 38 4.74 -16.90 -16.37
C GLU A 38 3.92 -16.37 -15.19
N GLY A 39 2.66 -15.98 -15.41
CA GLY A 39 1.76 -15.52 -14.36
C GLY A 39 1.44 -16.62 -13.34
N ASP A 40 1.27 -17.86 -13.80
CA ASP A 40 1.05 -19.02 -12.91
C ASP A 40 2.31 -19.37 -12.11
N GLU A 41 3.47 -19.38 -12.76
CA GLU A 41 4.79 -19.58 -12.12
C GLU A 41 5.06 -18.55 -11.01
N ILE A 42 4.83 -17.27 -11.30
CA ILE A 42 5.02 -16.18 -10.36
C ILE A 42 4.04 -16.28 -9.19
N SER A 43 2.77 -16.58 -9.48
CA SER A 43 1.74 -16.75 -8.45
C SER A 43 2.09 -17.90 -7.52
N LYS A 44 2.48 -19.06 -8.06
CA LYS A 44 2.93 -20.23 -7.27
C LYS A 44 4.13 -19.89 -6.39
N PHE A 45 5.12 -19.18 -6.90
CA PHE A 45 6.29 -18.75 -6.14
C PHE A 45 5.90 -17.88 -4.94
N PHE A 46 5.12 -16.81 -5.16
CA PHE A 46 4.71 -15.92 -4.08
C PHE A 46 3.76 -16.58 -3.08
N HIS A 47 2.81 -17.39 -3.55
CA HIS A 47 1.97 -18.21 -2.68
C HIS A 47 2.80 -19.20 -1.85
N GLY A 48 3.84 -19.80 -2.43
CA GLY A 48 4.79 -20.65 -1.73
C GLY A 48 5.51 -19.93 -0.59
N ILE A 49 6.00 -18.72 -0.84
CA ILE A 49 6.64 -17.87 0.18
C ILE A 49 5.64 -17.52 1.30
N ILE A 50 4.42 -17.11 0.95
CA ILE A 50 3.39 -16.74 1.93
C ILE A 50 3.00 -17.94 2.78
N ASN A 51 2.77 -19.10 2.17
CA ASN A 51 2.39 -20.32 2.89
C ASN A 51 3.51 -20.82 3.80
N ARG A 52 4.78 -20.73 3.36
CA ARG A 52 5.94 -21.02 4.20
C ARG A 52 5.98 -20.09 5.41
N ARG A 53 5.84 -18.78 5.21
CA ARG A 53 5.81 -17.80 6.31
C ARG A 53 4.65 -18.05 7.27
N ARG A 54 3.44 -18.30 6.76
CA ARG A 54 2.27 -18.64 7.57
C ARG A 54 2.52 -19.90 8.42
N SER A 55 3.11 -20.94 7.83
CA SER A 55 3.44 -22.18 8.54
C SER A 55 4.50 -21.98 9.62
N GLN A 56 5.54 -21.20 9.32
CA GLN A 56 6.64 -20.90 10.26
C GLN A 56 6.19 -20.03 11.44
N LEU A 57 5.29 -19.07 11.20
CA LEU A 57 4.78 -18.15 12.22
C LEU A 57 3.51 -18.65 12.91
N ALA A 58 2.96 -19.79 12.49
CA ALA A 58 1.77 -20.36 13.09
C ALA A 58 2.04 -20.78 14.54
N ILE A 59 1.32 -20.15 15.47
CA ILE A 59 1.33 -20.54 16.87
C ILE A 59 0.53 -21.85 16.99
N ARG A 60 1.24 -22.96 17.18
CA ARG A 60 0.65 -24.31 17.29
C ARG A 60 0.08 -24.61 18.68
N GLY A 61 0.51 -23.85 19.67
CA GLY A 61 0.13 -24.03 21.06
C GLY A 61 0.94 -23.13 21.97
N VAL A 62 0.50 -23.07 23.23
CA VAL A 62 1.14 -22.30 24.30
C VAL A 62 1.24 -23.16 25.55
N PHE A 63 2.33 -23.02 26.29
CA PHE A 63 2.50 -23.64 27.61
C PHE A 63 1.91 -22.72 28.68
N VAL A 64 0.91 -23.19 29.41
CA VAL A 64 0.27 -22.46 30.51
C VAL A 64 0.13 -23.43 31.68
N ASP A 65 0.62 -23.03 32.85
CA ASP A 65 0.58 -23.81 34.10
C ASP A 65 1.16 -25.24 33.95
N GLY A 66 2.25 -25.37 33.19
CA GLY A 66 2.91 -26.66 32.95
C GLY A 66 2.15 -27.60 32.02
N ILE A 67 1.09 -27.15 31.35
CA ILE A 67 0.32 -27.95 30.39
C ILE A 67 0.41 -27.32 28.99
N TRP A 68 0.69 -28.16 27.98
CA TRP A 68 0.60 -27.75 26.59
C TRP A 68 -0.85 -27.56 26.16
N ARG A 69 -1.21 -26.37 25.70
CA ARG A 69 -2.54 -26.04 25.17
C ARG A 69 -2.46 -25.84 23.66
N SER A 70 -3.18 -26.66 22.89
CA SER A 70 -3.33 -26.53 21.44
C SER A 70 -4.72 -26.04 21.01
N ASP A 71 -5.67 -25.95 21.94
CA ASP A 71 -7.03 -25.48 21.68
C ASP A 71 -7.03 -23.97 21.36
N PRO A 72 -7.58 -23.53 20.20
CA PRO A 72 -7.54 -22.12 19.79
C PRO A 72 -8.17 -21.16 20.79
N VAL A 73 -9.26 -21.56 21.46
CA VAL A 73 -9.95 -20.71 22.44
C VAL A 73 -9.06 -20.53 23.66
N ARG A 74 -8.45 -21.62 24.16
CA ARG A 74 -7.50 -21.55 25.29
C ARG A 74 -6.23 -20.78 24.96
N ILE A 75 -5.68 -20.93 23.76
CA ILE A 75 -4.52 -20.14 23.30
C ILE A 75 -4.87 -18.65 23.32
N LYS A 76 -6.02 -18.28 22.74
CA LYS A 76 -6.48 -16.88 22.72
C LYS A 76 -6.63 -16.29 24.12
N ASN A 77 -7.25 -17.03 25.04
CA ASN A 77 -7.42 -16.59 26.42
C ASN A 77 -6.06 -16.44 27.12
N ALA A 78 -5.14 -17.38 26.93
CA ALA A 78 -3.80 -17.29 27.52
C ALA A 78 -3.04 -16.02 27.07
N PHE A 79 -3.14 -15.65 25.80
CA PHE A 79 -2.57 -14.40 25.30
C PHE A 79 -3.27 -13.18 25.89
N PHE A 80 -4.61 -13.21 25.95
CA PHE A 80 -5.39 -12.15 26.55
C PHE A 80 -4.98 -11.92 28.01
N ASP A 81 -5.01 -12.96 28.84
CA ASP A 81 -4.68 -12.89 30.27
C ASP A 81 -3.25 -12.38 30.49
N HIS A 82 -2.30 -12.84 29.67
CA HIS A 82 -0.90 -12.40 29.73
C HIS A 82 -0.76 -10.89 29.50
N PHE A 83 -1.40 -10.37 28.46
CA PHE A 83 -1.31 -8.95 28.13
C PHE A 83 -2.18 -8.09 29.03
N GLU A 84 -3.36 -8.56 29.44
CA GLU A 84 -4.20 -7.89 30.42
C GLU A 84 -3.41 -7.67 31.71
N ALA A 85 -2.76 -8.70 32.25
CA ALA A 85 -1.95 -8.57 33.46
C ALA A 85 -0.78 -7.59 33.28
N ARG A 86 -0.12 -7.60 32.11
CA ARG A 86 1.05 -6.76 31.82
C ARG A 86 0.70 -5.29 31.60
N PHE A 87 -0.44 -5.01 30.97
CA PHE A 87 -0.91 -3.66 30.68
C PHE A 87 -1.89 -3.14 31.74
N LYS A 88 -2.21 -3.95 32.76
CA LYS A 88 -2.98 -3.49 33.91
C LYS A 88 -2.26 -2.31 34.53
N LYS A 89 -2.96 -1.19 34.65
CA LYS A 89 -2.44 0.02 35.28
C LYS A 89 -1.92 -0.38 36.68
N PRO A 90 -0.63 -0.15 37.00
CA PRO A 90 -0.14 -0.38 38.36
C PRO A 90 -0.96 0.47 39.33
N ALA A 91 -1.23 -0.06 40.52
CA ALA A 91 -1.94 0.65 41.57
C ALA A 91 -1.23 1.99 41.84
N ASP A 92 -1.93 3.09 41.52
CA ASP A 92 -1.63 4.53 41.67
C ASP A 92 -0.19 5.01 41.96
N GLN A 93 0.83 4.40 41.37
CA GLN A 93 2.14 5.01 41.30
C GLN A 93 2.22 5.87 40.04
N ARG A 94 1.45 6.97 40.02
CA ARG A 94 1.75 8.07 39.08
C ARG A 94 3.14 8.56 39.43
N PHE A 95 4.11 8.29 38.57
CA PHE A 95 5.44 8.86 38.68
C PHE A 95 5.30 10.38 38.67
N LYS A 96 5.46 11.01 39.83
CA LYS A 96 5.46 12.47 39.95
C LYS A 96 6.85 12.94 39.53
N LEU A 97 6.95 13.42 38.29
CA LEU A 97 8.14 14.14 37.83
C LEU A 97 8.26 15.40 38.68
N ASN A 98 9.12 15.36 39.70
CA ASN A 98 9.44 16.52 40.53
C ASN A 98 10.56 17.32 39.85
N PHE A 99 10.35 17.70 38.60
CA PHE A 99 11.27 18.49 37.81
C PHE A 99 10.70 19.88 37.59
N GLN A 100 11.52 20.89 37.87
CA GLN A 100 11.19 22.27 37.56
C GLN A 100 11.52 22.49 36.08
N PHE A 101 10.49 22.46 35.23
CA PHE A 101 10.66 22.81 33.82
C PHE A 101 10.91 24.32 33.74
N HIS A 102 12.10 24.71 33.27
CA HIS A 102 12.50 26.12 33.17
C HIS A 102 11.92 26.79 31.91
N LYS A 103 11.46 25.98 30.95
CA LYS A 103 10.76 26.43 29.74
C LYS A 103 9.32 25.89 29.81
N ILE A 104 8.43 26.72 30.34
CA ILE A 104 7.00 26.45 30.38
C ILE A 104 6.38 27.30 29.27
N LEU A 105 5.54 26.69 28.44
CA LEU A 105 4.79 27.41 27.43
C LEU A 105 3.86 28.41 28.11
N LEU A 106 3.72 29.60 27.53
CA LEU A 106 2.66 30.51 27.93
C LEU A 106 1.31 29.85 27.66
N LYS A 107 0.29 30.19 28.46
CA LYS A 107 -1.04 29.60 28.33
C LYS A 107 -1.56 29.65 26.89
N ASP A 108 -1.39 30.80 26.23
CA ASP A 108 -1.83 30.97 24.84
C ASP A 108 -1.09 30.06 23.85
N GLN A 109 0.19 29.73 24.11
CA GLN A 109 0.96 28.80 23.28
C GLN A 109 0.53 27.35 23.52
N ALA A 110 0.24 27.00 24.76
CA ALA A 110 -0.31 25.68 25.10
C ALA A 110 -1.71 25.52 24.49
N ASP A 111 -2.56 26.53 24.63
CA ASP A 111 -3.90 26.56 24.06
C ASP A 111 -3.87 26.47 22.53
N ASP A 112 -2.89 27.08 21.85
CA ASP A 112 -2.73 26.96 20.39
C ASP A 112 -2.27 25.55 19.96
N LEU A 113 -1.41 24.89 20.74
CA LEU A 113 -0.97 23.50 20.48
C LEU A 113 -2.05 22.46 20.79
N GLU A 114 -2.89 22.70 21.79
CA GLU A 114 -4.00 21.83 22.19
C GLU A 114 -5.27 22.11 21.39
N ARG A 115 -5.30 23.18 20.59
CA ARG A 115 -6.44 23.53 19.75
C ARG A 115 -6.73 22.40 18.75
N GLY A 116 -8.01 22.13 18.55
CA GLY A 116 -8.46 21.19 17.52
C GLY A 116 -7.99 21.61 16.12
N VAL A 117 -7.66 20.61 15.29
CA VAL A 117 -7.25 20.82 13.90
C VAL A 117 -8.45 21.21 13.05
N PHE A 118 -8.36 22.33 12.34
CA PHE A 118 -9.44 22.81 11.46
C PHE A 118 -9.20 22.46 9.99
N ARG A 119 -10.28 22.38 9.20
CA ARG A 119 -10.20 22.06 7.76
C ARG A 119 -9.32 23.03 6.97
N ASP A 120 -9.34 24.32 7.30
CA ASP A 120 -8.54 25.33 6.61
C ASP A 120 -7.06 25.26 7.00
N GLU A 121 -6.75 24.77 8.20
CA GLU A 121 -5.38 24.42 8.59
C GLU A 121 -4.87 23.24 7.78
N ILE A 122 -5.66 22.17 7.63
CA ILE A 122 -5.30 21.01 6.81
C ILE A 122 -5.05 21.43 5.35
N LYS A 123 -5.95 22.25 4.77
CA LYS A 123 -5.77 22.78 3.42
C LYS A 123 -4.50 23.61 3.29
N ARG A 124 -4.25 24.55 4.21
CA ARG A 124 -3.03 25.37 4.16
C ARG A 124 -1.78 24.52 4.28
N THR A 125 -1.77 23.53 5.16
CA THR A 125 -0.61 22.63 5.35
C THR A 125 -0.35 21.78 4.10
N VAL A 126 -1.40 21.27 3.45
CA VAL A 126 -1.26 20.50 2.20
C VAL A 126 -0.78 21.39 1.05
N TRP A 127 -1.28 22.62 0.94
CA TRP A 127 -0.87 23.56 -0.13
C TRP A 127 0.51 24.18 0.11
N ASN A 128 0.94 24.33 1.37
CA ASN A 128 2.29 24.78 1.73
C ASN A 128 3.33 23.64 1.65
N CYS A 129 2.90 22.42 1.32
CA CYS A 129 3.79 21.31 1.10
C CYS A 129 4.52 21.52 -0.23
N GLY A 130 5.77 21.96 -0.18
CA GLY A 130 6.54 22.29 -1.38
C GLY A 130 6.63 21.13 -2.39
N ASP A 131 6.71 21.48 -3.67
CA ASP A 131 6.62 20.54 -4.82
C ASP A 131 7.75 19.49 -4.91
N ASN A 132 8.75 19.54 -4.04
CA ASN A 132 9.99 18.78 -4.16
C ASN A 132 10.24 17.83 -2.97
N LYS A 133 9.23 17.01 -2.63
CA LYS A 133 9.37 15.94 -1.63
C LYS A 133 9.46 14.57 -2.32
N SER A 134 10.41 13.77 -1.86
CA SER A 134 10.51 12.36 -2.26
C SER A 134 9.30 11.55 -1.77
N PRO A 135 8.80 10.56 -2.53
CA PRO A 135 7.69 9.70 -2.13
C PRO A 135 7.98 8.95 -0.83
N GLY A 136 6.92 8.75 -0.03
CA GLY A 136 6.98 7.91 1.17
C GLY A 136 7.16 6.41 0.86
N PRO A 137 7.49 5.58 1.86
CA PRO A 137 7.65 4.13 1.70
C PRO A 137 6.35 3.40 1.30
N ASP A 138 5.20 4.08 1.39
CA ASP A 138 3.89 3.64 0.92
C ASP A 138 3.62 4.00 -0.57
N GLY A 139 4.55 4.71 -1.22
CA GLY A 139 4.48 5.05 -2.64
C GLY A 139 3.64 6.28 -2.97
N PHE A 140 3.14 7.01 -1.97
CA PHE A 140 2.42 8.26 -2.20
C PHE A 140 3.38 9.46 -2.17
N CYS A 141 3.38 10.24 -3.25
CA CYS A 141 3.85 11.63 -3.22
C CYS A 141 2.69 12.51 -2.72
N GLU A 142 2.90 13.30 -1.68
CA GLU A 142 1.92 14.31 -1.21
C GLU A 142 1.61 15.40 -2.27
N GLY A 143 2.25 15.37 -3.44
CA GLY A 143 1.91 16.17 -4.60
C GLY A 143 0.65 15.68 -5.30
N ILE A 144 -0.50 15.72 -4.62
CA ILE A 144 -1.79 15.54 -5.29
C ILE A 144 -2.08 16.81 -6.10
N ARG A 145 -1.74 16.81 -7.39
CA ARG A 145 -2.29 17.78 -8.35
C ARG A 145 -3.77 17.49 -8.58
N PHE A 146 -4.63 17.97 -7.69
CA PHE A 146 -6.04 18.21 -8.04
C PHE A 146 -6.12 19.53 -8.83
N GLY A 147 -5.71 19.49 -10.10
CA GLY A 147 -5.61 20.71 -10.90
C GLY A 147 -5.39 20.45 -12.38
N GLN A 148 -6.12 19.51 -12.96
CA GLN A 148 -6.44 19.49 -14.40
C GLN A 148 -7.66 18.60 -14.67
N MET A 149 -8.80 19.02 -14.12
CA MET A 149 -10.11 18.78 -14.70
C MET A 149 -10.77 20.16 -14.71
N GLY A 150 -10.62 20.87 -15.82
CA GLY A 150 -11.43 22.06 -16.06
C GLY A 150 -12.89 21.67 -16.15
N LEU A 151 -13.78 22.64 -15.95
CA LEU A 151 -14.81 23.05 -16.92
C LEU A 151 -15.89 23.91 -16.22
N PHE A 152 -16.28 24.99 -16.90
CA PHE A 152 -17.54 25.77 -16.74
C PHE A 152 -17.84 26.37 -15.36
N ASN A 153 -17.46 27.64 -15.18
CA ASN A 153 -18.35 28.80 -15.38
C ASN A 153 -17.50 30.08 -15.54
#